data_AF-A0A915IRD6-F1
#
_entry.id   AF-A0A915IRD6-F1
#
_cell.length_a   1.000
_cell.length_b   1.000
_cell.length_c   1.000
_cell.angle_alpha   90.00
_cell.angle_beta   90.00
_cell.angle_gamma   90.00
#
_symmetry.space_group_name_H-M   'P 1'
#
loop_
_entity.id
_entity.type
_entity.pdbx_description
1 polymer ?
#
loop_
_entity_poly.entity_id
_entity_poly.type
_entity_poly.pdbx_seq_one_letter_code
_entity_poly.pdbx_strand_id
1 'polypeptide(L)'
;MYKRLFPSLGKKILGISSLQKPRNDMTQEELEAKEQEEFNVGPLSVLTQSVKNNTQVLINCRNNKKLLARVKAFDRHCNMVLENVKEMWTELPKTGKGQKKAKPVNKDRFISKMFLRGDSVILVLKNPLASAK
;
A
#
# COMPACT_ATOMS: atom_id res chain seq x y z
N MET A 1 4.07 5.97 19.28
CA MET A 1 3.98 4.56 18.91
C MET A 1 4.44 4.26 17.47
N TYR A 2 4.48 5.22 16.53
CA TYR A 2 5.04 5.03 15.17
C TYR A 2 6.11 6.07 14.82
N LYS A 3 7.12 6.25 15.67
CA LYS A 3 8.32 7.04 15.34
C LYS A 3 9.53 6.16 15.61
N ARG A 4 10.42 6.07 14.61
CA ARG A 4 11.59 5.19 14.48
C ARG A 4 11.26 3.86 13.83
N LEU A 5 11.34 3.83 12.51
CA LEU A 5 11.94 2.71 11.81
C LEU A 5 12.36 3.25 10.45
N PHE A 6 13.67 3.40 10.25
CA PHE A 6 14.42 3.28 8.99
C PHE A 6 15.82 3.84 9.27
N PRO A 7 16.71 3.06 9.90
CA PRO A 7 18.12 3.37 9.90
C PRO A 7 18.64 3.26 8.46
N SER A 8 19.37 4.28 8.01
CA SER A 8 20.25 4.23 6.84
C SER A 8 21.29 3.14 7.04
N LEU A 9 21.50 2.22 6.08
CA LEU A 9 22.78 1.55 5.87
C LEU A 9 22.85 0.70 4.60
N GLY A 10 23.87 0.99 3.78
CA GLY A 10 24.93 0.05 3.42
C GLY A 10 24.60 -1.16 2.56
N LYS A 11 25.02 -1.12 1.29
CA LYS A 11 25.22 -2.29 0.41
C LYS A 11 25.94 -3.43 1.14
N LYS A 12 25.41 -4.65 1.07
CA LYS A 12 26.18 -5.90 0.87
C LYS A 12 25.33 -6.88 0.06
N ILE A 13 25.78 -7.10 -1.18
CA ILE A 13 25.38 -8.22 -2.04
C ILE A 13 26.16 -9.43 -1.56
N LEU A 14 25.49 -10.51 -1.17
CA LEU A 14 26.02 -11.86 -1.13
C LEU A 14 24.81 -12.81 -1.11
N GLY A 15 24.57 -13.48 -2.23
CA GLY A 15 23.63 -14.61 -2.26
C GLY A 15 24.27 -15.81 -1.56
N ILE A 16 23.47 -16.55 -0.79
CA ILE A 16 23.64 -17.98 -0.46
C ILE A 16 22.27 -18.50 0.00
N SER A 17 21.87 -19.63 -0.57
CA SER A 17 20.78 -20.50 -0.15
C SER A 17 20.94 -20.90 1.32
N SER A 18 20.16 -20.33 2.23
CA SER A 18 20.11 -20.78 3.63
C SER A 18 18.98 -21.80 3.80
N LEU A 19 19.33 -22.96 4.34
CA LEU A 19 18.40 -23.95 4.90
C LEU A 19 17.41 -23.20 5.80
N GLN A 20 16.16 -23.08 5.34
CA GLN A 20 15.16 -22.32 6.08
C GLN A 20 14.77 -23.11 7.32
N LYS A 21 15.26 -22.67 8.49
CA LYS A 21 14.63 -23.05 9.77
C LYS A 21 13.14 -22.75 9.67
N PRO A 22 12.25 -23.68 10.07
CA PRO A 22 10.83 -23.42 10.08
C PRO A 22 10.54 -22.20 10.98
N ARG A 23 9.51 -21.41 10.63
CA ARG A 23 9.20 -20.14 11.33
C ARG A 23 9.00 -20.30 12.84
N ASN A 24 8.62 -21.49 13.31
CA ASN A 24 8.41 -21.78 14.73
C ASN A 24 9.71 -21.85 15.54
N ASP A 25 10.87 -22.07 14.90
CA ASP A 25 12.14 -22.30 15.59
C ASP A 25 13.09 -21.08 15.49
N MET A 26 12.61 -19.98 14.89
CA MET A 26 13.38 -18.73 14.79
C MET A 26 13.15 -17.84 15.99
N THR A 27 14.21 -17.15 16.41
CA THR A 27 14.11 -16.09 17.42
C THR A 27 13.35 -14.88 16.88
N GLN A 28 12.85 -14.02 17.77
CA GLN A 28 12.10 -12.82 17.39
C GLN A 28 12.91 -11.88 16.50
N GLU A 29 14.21 -11.71 16.78
CA GLU A 29 15.10 -10.87 15.97
C GLU A 29 15.33 -11.45 14.56
N GLU A 30 15.48 -12.77 14.44
CA GLU A 30 15.61 -13.45 13.15
C GLU A 30 14.33 -13.34 12.31
N LEU A 31 13.15 -13.42 12.95
CA LEU A 31 11.86 -13.23 12.30
C LEU A 31 11.69 -11.82 11.74
N GLU A 32 12.06 -10.79 12.52
CA GLU A 32 12.00 -9.39 12.11
C GLU A 32 12.98 -9.09 10.98
N ALA A 33 14.21 -9.63 11.05
CA ALA A 33 15.20 -9.48 9.99
C ALA A 33 14.73 -10.12 8.68
N LYS A 34 14.14 -11.33 8.76
CA LYS A 34 13.58 -12.02 7.60
C LYS A 34 12.40 -11.26 7.00
N GLU A 35 11.49 -10.73 7.83
CA GLU A 35 10.37 -9.92 7.37
C GLU A 35 10.85 -8.63 6.68
N GLN A 36 11.87 -7.98 7.23
CA GLN A 36 12.46 -6.79 6.65
C GLN A 36 13.13 -7.08 5.29
N GLU A 37 13.76 -8.25 5.13
CA GLU A 37 14.33 -8.71 3.87
C GLU A 37 13.22 -9.02 2.84
N GLU A 38 12.17 -9.74 3.25
CA GLU A 38 10.98 -10.03 2.45
C GLU A 38 10.32 -8.73 1.94
N PHE A 39 10.29 -7.67 2.76
CA PHE A 39 9.79 -6.35 2.34
C PHE A 39 10.70 -5.59 1.37
N ASN A 40 12.00 -5.87 1.35
CA ASN A 40 12.94 -5.17 0.48
C ASN A 40 13.08 -5.82 -0.90
N VAL A 41 13.01 -7.14 -0.96
CA VAL A 41 13.24 -7.92 -2.19
C VAL A 41 11.93 -8.46 -2.80
N GLY A 42 10.88 -8.61 -1.99
CA GLY A 42 9.61 -9.20 -2.40
C GLY A 42 8.65 -8.24 -3.12
N PRO A 43 7.42 -8.71 -3.42
CA PRO A 43 6.39 -7.92 -4.11
C PRO A 43 5.95 -6.67 -3.33
N LEU A 44 6.11 -6.67 -2.00
CA LEU A 44 5.82 -5.51 -1.15
C LEU A 44 6.90 -4.42 -1.21
N SER A 45 8.02 -4.66 -1.90
CA SER A 45 9.08 -3.66 -2.10
C SER A 45 8.57 -2.37 -2.75
N VAL A 46 7.51 -2.44 -3.54
CA VAL A 46 6.83 -1.26 -4.11
C VAL A 46 6.28 -0.33 -3.01
N LEU A 47 5.75 -0.88 -1.92
CA LEU A 47 5.26 -0.13 -0.77
C LEU A 47 6.43 0.42 0.04
N THR A 48 7.48 -0.38 0.25
CA THR A 48 8.72 0.06 0.90
C THR A 48 9.32 1.28 0.21
N GLN A 49 9.45 1.24 -1.12
CA GLN A 49 9.92 2.38 -1.91
C GLN A 49 8.97 3.58 -1.81
N SER A 50 7.66 3.32 -1.79
CA SER A 50 6.65 4.39 -1.73
C SER A 50 6.67 5.14 -0.40
N VAL A 51 6.91 4.44 0.71
CA VAL A 51 7.09 5.06 2.03
C VAL A 51 8.40 5.87 2.07
N LYS A 52 9.52 5.26 1.66
CA LYS A 52 10.86 5.91 1.68
C LYS A 52 10.90 7.19 0.85
N ASN A 53 10.35 7.15 -0.35
CA ASN A 53 10.36 8.28 -1.28
C ASN A 53 9.13 9.19 -1.11
N ASN A 54 8.25 8.89 -0.14
CA ASN A 54 6.97 9.57 0.07
C ASN A 54 6.17 9.71 -1.24
N THR A 55 6.22 8.71 -2.13
CA THR A 55 5.56 8.78 -3.44
C THR A 55 4.05 8.59 -3.30
N GLN A 56 3.32 9.06 -4.31
CA GLN A 56 1.88 8.83 -4.37
C GLN A 56 1.61 7.45 -4.97
N VAL A 57 0.62 6.77 -4.39
CA VAL A 57 0.13 5.47 -4.84
C VAL A 57 -1.35 5.54 -5.16
N LEU A 58 -1.77 4.76 -6.16
CA LEU A 58 -3.16 4.50 -6.47
C LEU A 58 -3.52 3.10 -5.95
N ILE A 59 -4.53 3.02 -5.09
CA ILE A 59 -5.02 1.79 -4.48
C ILE A 59 -6.43 1.54 -5.00
N ASN A 60 -6.68 0.36 -5.55
CA ASN A 60 -8.02 -0.08 -5.95
C ASN A 60 -8.61 -0.96 -4.84
N CYS A 61 -9.74 -0.54 -4.29
CA CYS A 61 -10.40 -1.26 -3.20
C CYS A 61 -11.51 -2.19 -3.70
N ARG A 62 -11.85 -3.20 -2.89
CA ARG A 62 -12.88 -4.20 -3.18
C ARG A 62 -14.29 -3.63 -3.36
N ASN A 63 -14.56 -2.47 -2.76
CA ASN A 63 -15.82 -1.74 -2.91
C ASN A 63 -15.89 -0.87 -4.19
N ASN A 64 -15.03 -1.12 -5.18
CA ASN A 64 -14.89 -0.33 -6.42
C ASN A 64 -14.55 1.15 -6.21
N LYS A 65 -14.06 1.52 -5.01
CA LYS A 65 -13.49 2.85 -4.77
C LYS A 65 -12.00 2.84 -5.06
N LYS A 66 -11.49 3.98 -5.51
CA LYS A 66 -10.07 4.20 -5.77
C LYS A 66 -9.53 5.21 -4.76
N LEU A 67 -8.41 4.90 -4.14
CA LEU A 67 -7.72 5.80 -3.21
C LEU A 67 -6.43 6.27 -3.87
N LEU A 68 -6.27 7.58 -3.98
CA LEU A 68 -5.00 8.19 -4.32
C LEU A 68 -4.40 8.77 -3.04
N ALA A 69 -3.29 8.21 -2.57
CA ALA A 69 -2.77 8.48 -1.23
C ALA A 69 -1.24 8.42 -1.17
N ARG A 70 -0.67 8.85 -0.03
CA ARG A 70 0.73 8.57 0.31
C ARG A 70 0.77 7.60 1.49
N VAL A 71 1.55 6.53 1.37
CA VAL A 71 1.69 5.53 2.43
C VAL A 71 2.72 6.02 3.45
N LYS A 72 2.39 5.97 4.73
CA LYS A 72 3.31 6.28 5.84
C LYS A 72 3.84 5.04 6.55
N ALA A 73 3.01 4.01 6.65
CA ALA A 73 3.39 2.72 7.17
C ALA A 73 2.53 1.63 6.52
N PHE A 74 3.07 0.42 6.46
CA PHE A 74 2.34 -0.77 6.05
C PHE A 74 2.81 -1.98 6.86
N ASP A 75 2.09 -3.10 6.77
CA ASP A 75 2.47 -4.38 7.36
C ASP A 75 2.39 -5.53 6.35
N ARG A 76 2.72 -6.75 6.80
CA ARG A 76 2.65 -7.99 5.99
C ARG A 76 1.25 -8.36 5.49
N HIS A 77 0.21 -7.86 6.14
CA HIS A 77 -1.18 -8.08 5.74
C HIS A 77 -1.66 -7.03 4.74
N CYS A 78 -0.78 -6.12 4.30
CA CYS A 78 -1.12 -4.96 3.50
C CYS A 78 -2.07 -3.98 4.21
N ASN A 79 -2.13 -3.99 5.55
CA ASN A 79 -2.75 -2.87 6.26
C ASN A 79 -1.85 -1.65 6.06
N MET A 80 -2.46 -0.47 5.89
CA MET A 80 -1.72 0.75 5.55
C MET A 80 -2.20 1.93 6.38
N VAL A 81 -1.24 2.74 6.81
CA VAL A 81 -1.49 4.11 7.30
C VAL A 81 -1.27 5.06 6.14
N LEU A 82 -2.32 5.77 5.76
CA LEU A 82 -2.35 6.66 4.60
C LEU A 82 -2.51 8.12 5.04
N GLU A 83 -1.88 9.02 4.30
CA GLU A 83 -2.05 10.46 4.44
C GLU A 83 -2.42 11.12 3.11
N ASN A 84 -3.10 12.26 3.18
CA ASN A 84 -3.57 13.03 2.03
C ASN A 84 -4.37 12.16 1.05
N VAL A 85 -5.34 11.43 1.57
CA VAL A 85 -6.12 10.46 0.81
C VAL A 85 -7.21 11.18 0.05
N LYS A 86 -7.22 10.99 -1.27
CA LYS A 86 -8.33 11.32 -2.14
C LYS A 86 -9.04 10.04 -2.52
N GLU A 87 -10.22 9.81 -1.94
CA GLU A 87 -11.09 8.71 -2.33
C GLU A 87 -11.98 9.15 -3.50
N MET A 88 -12.06 8.32 -4.54
CA MET A 88 -12.81 8.56 -5.76
C MET A 88 -13.72 7.37 -6.05
N TRP A 89 -14.98 7.66 -6.38
CA TRP A 89 -15.95 6.65 -6.81
C TRP A 89 -16.91 7.24 -7.83
N THR A 90 -17.63 6.36 -8.52
CA THR A 90 -18.64 6.75 -9.50
C THR A 90 -20.01 6.31 -9.00
N GLU A 91 -20.93 7.26 -8.91
CA GLU A 91 -22.34 6.99 -8.60
C GLU A 91 -23.13 6.90 -9.89
N LEU A 92 -23.96 5.87 -10.00
CA LEU A 92 -24.95 5.74 -11.05
C LEU A 92 -26.28 6.22 -10.47
N PRO A 93 -26.79 7.41 -10.86
CA PRO A 93 -28.05 7.90 -10.34
C PRO A 93 -29.16 6.91 -10.69
N LYS A 94 -29.96 6.51 -9.71
CA LYS A 94 -31.15 5.69 -9.96
C LYS A 94 -32.18 6.57 -10.63
N THR A 95 -32.36 6.41 -11.93
CA THR A 95 -33.46 7.06 -12.66
C THR A 95 -34.76 6.32 -12.39
N GLY A 96 -35.88 7.05 -12.36
CA GLY A 96 -37.21 6.45 -12.21
C GLY A 96 -37.52 5.44 -13.32
N LYS A 97 -38.47 4.52 -13.06
CA LYS A 97 -38.90 3.50 -14.03
C LYS A 97 -39.27 4.18 -15.37
N GLY A 98 -38.61 3.77 -16.45
CA GLY A 98 -38.88 4.27 -17.81
C GLY A 98 -37.95 5.38 -18.32
N GLN A 99 -37.04 5.93 -17.50
CA GLN A 99 -36.08 6.94 -17.96
C GLN A 99 -34.72 6.34 -18.34
N LYS A 100 -34.11 6.88 -19.40
CA LYS A 100 -32.76 6.50 -19.87
C LYS A 100 -31.77 6.51 -18.70
N LYS A 101 -30.87 5.51 -18.64
CA LYS A 101 -29.84 5.40 -17.60
C LYS A 101 -29.10 6.73 -17.45
N ALA A 102 -29.08 7.30 -16.24
CA ALA A 102 -28.38 8.55 -15.99
C ALA A 102 -26.88 8.40 -16.22
N LYS A 103 -26.24 9.51 -16.60
CA LYS A 103 -24.79 9.56 -16.79
C LYS A 103 -24.10 9.25 -15.46
N PRO A 104 -23.03 8.43 -15.46
CA PRO A 104 -22.24 8.19 -14.26
C PRO A 104 -21.66 9.50 -13.73
N VAL A 105 -21.81 9.76 -12.43
CA VAL A 105 -21.30 10.97 -11.77
C VAL A 105 -20.10 10.61 -10.93
N ASN A 106 -18.97 11.24 -11.21
CA ASN A 106 -17.75 11.05 -10.42
C ASN A 106 -17.83 11.89 -9.14
N LYS A 107 -17.58 11.23 -8.02
CA LYS A 107 -17.52 11.84 -6.68
C LYS A 107 -16.13 11.62 -6.11
N ASP A 108 -15.67 12.61 -5.35
CA ASP A 108 -14.45 12.51 -4.57
C ASP A 108 -14.64 13.06 -3.17
N ARG A 109 -13.86 12.53 -2.23
CA ARG A 109 -13.71 13.08 -0.88
C ARG A 109 -12.25 13.10 -0.47
N PHE A 110 -11.89 14.09 0.32
CA PHE A 110 -10.55 14.23 0.89
C PHE A 110 -10.54 13.80 2.36
N ILE A 111 -9.52 13.03 2.75
CA ILE A 111 -9.32 12.53 4.09
C ILE A 111 -7.84 12.72 4.45
N SER A 112 -7.58 13.52 5.48
CA SER A 112 -6.21 13.92 5.85
C SER A 112 -5.36 12.74 6.32
N LYS A 113 -5.93 11.83 7.12
CA LYS A 113 -5.29 10.61 7.63
C LYS A 113 -6.31 9.47 7.63
N MET A 114 -5.90 8.29 7.19
CA MET A 114 -6.76 7.11 7.12
C MET A 114 -5.97 5.85 7.44
N PHE A 115 -6.58 4.95 8.21
CA PHE A 115 -6.14 3.57 8.31
C PHE A 115 -6.93 2.71 7.31
N LEU A 116 -6.23 1.98 6.45
CA LEU A 116 -6.80 1.06 5.49
C LEU A 116 -6.44 -0.37 5.86
N ARG A 117 -7.44 -1.24 5.94
CA ARG A 117 -7.24 -2.67 6.17
C ARG A 117 -6.88 -3.39 4.88
N GLY A 118 -5.94 -4.33 4.94
CA GLY A 118 -5.39 -5.03 3.79
C GLY A 118 -6.38 -5.91 3.04
N ASP A 119 -7.37 -6.49 3.72
CA ASP A 119 -8.45 -7.27 3.10
C ASP A 119 -9.26 -6.48 2.06
N SER A 120 -9.24 -5.15 2.15
CA SER A 120 -9.94 -4.27 1.22
C SER A 120 -9.14 -3.95 -0.04
N VAL A 121 -7.84 -4.24 -0.07
CA VAL A 121 -6.92 -3.88 -1.16
C VAL A 121 -6.94 -4.97 -2.24
N ILE A 122 -7.16 -4.58 -3.49
CA ILE A 122 -7.04 -5.48 -4.65
C ILE A 122 -5.72 -5.23 -5.38
N LEU A 123 -5.41 -3.97 -5.66
CA LEU A 123 -4.27 -3.58 -6.48
C LEU A 123 -3.65 -2.32 -5.93
N VAL A 124 -2.31 -2.26 -5.92
CA VAL A 124 -1.53 -1.07 -5.61
C VAL A 124 -0.64 -0.73 -6.79
N LEU A 125 -0.71 0.51 -7.23
CA LEU A 125 0.09 1.05 -8.34
C LEU A 125 0.91 2.25 -7.84
N LYS A 126 2.22 2.20 -8.05
CA LYS A 126 3.10 3.35 -7.82
C LYS A 126 2.92 4.36 -8.95
N ASN A 127 2.83 5.65 -8.63
CA ASN A 127 2.78 6.69 -9.65
C ASN A 127 4.12 6.74 -10.44
N PRO A 128 4.12 6.50 -11.78
CA PRO A 128 5.34 6.48 -12.58
C PRO A 128 6.00 7.86 -12.69
N LEU A 129 5.22 8.94 -12.61
CA LEU A 129 5.74 10.32 -12.69
C LEU A 129 6.60 10.70 -11.48
N ALA A 130 6.50 9.96 -10.38
CA ALA A 130 7.35 10.16 -9.21
C ALA A 130 8.77 9.56 -9.39
N SER A 131 9.00 8.73 -10.41
CA SER A 131 10.32 8.17 -10.74
C SER A 131 11.05 8.95 -11.86
N ALA A 132 10.40 9.96 -12.44
CA ALA A 132 10.97 10.82 -13.49
C ALA A 132 11.62 12.10 -12.93
N LYS A 133 11.80 12.20 -11.61
CA LYS A 133 12.49 13.30 -10.92
C LYS A 133 13.68 12.77 -10.14
#